data_AF-A0A1W9UA29-F1
#
_entry.id   AF-A0A1W9UA29-F1
#
_cell.length_a   1.000
_cell.length_b   1.000
_cell.length_c   1.000
_cell.angle_alpha   90.00
_cell.angle_beta   90.00
_cell.angle_gamma   90.00
#
_symmetry.space_group_name_H-M   'P 1'
#
loop_
_entity.id
_entity.type
_entity.pdbx_description
1 polymer ?
#
loop_
_entity_poly.entity_id
_entity_poly.type
_entity_poly.pdbx_seq_one_letter_code
_entity_poly.pdbx_strand_id
1 'polypeptide(L)'
;MPPSKPQPVNPQGQLENLARQLAESHVVSKRPGRKPYLLDRVHEQEVLLRGAYQYFAGDKVSKATAFEVQIALSYAAEWILDNFYVMERALRQVRADMPASYYRQLPKLDTSPLEGYPRVYALARELIGYCESHLDLDRVTRFVQAYQTIAPLTMGELWALPTMLRLGVLESLSRAAASAVGLRDESKEFSDIVAIPLPDDLEDEAIVAHCILSLRMLAAQDWKTFFESVSLVEQVLRRDPASIYARMDFDTRDRYRGVIEELALAAEKSEQEVAQEAIELARIEMSREESVEVGGEEREYLNVPRAAHVGFYLLDDGGRARLELCLGCRISWGQRLSRWLLGHPTLVYLGGIALFTLSILLGLTWYARAAGGTLVQLIGVCVLTALPASAMAISMVNWIITHTVPPRLLPRMDFQDGVPAECRTMVVVPAIIASTDEVQSLLRQLEIHFLGNRDPHLHFALLADLSDAEQKHLPGDARLIEQAISGVQALNQKYGQDETGPFYLFYRERELNPAEDCWMGWERKRGKLVELNRLLSGEENSYVEKIGNLDFLPEIKYVITLDADTL
;
A
#
# COMPACT_ATOMS: atom_id res chain seq x y z
N MET A 1 -32.68 -49.61 29.76
CA MET A 1 -32.07 -48.38 29.22
C MET A 1 -31.79 -48.62 27.75
N PRO A 2 -32.40 -47.86 26.83
CA PRO A 2 -32.05 -47.99 25.42
C PRO A 2 -30.64 -47.42 25.19
N PRO A 3 -29.88 -47.95 24.23
CA PRO A 3 -28.56 -47.44 23.91
C PRO A 3 -28.69 -46.01 23.36
N SER A 4 -27.84 -45.12 23.88
CA SER A 4 -27.70 -43.74 23.46
C SER A 4 -27.45 -43.67 21.96
N LYS A 5 -28.30 -42.93 21.24
CA LYS A 5 -28.06 -42.55 19.84
C LYS A 5 -26.68 -41.89 19.73
N PRO A 6 -25.85 -42.22 18.72
CA PRO A 6 -24.63 -41.48 18.46
C PRO A 6 -25.00 -40.02 18.17
N GLN A 7 -24.31 -39.09 18.84
CA GLN A 7 -24.41 -37.67 18.56
C GLN A 7 -24.02 -37.41 17.09
N PRO A 8 -24.68 -36.48 16.38
CA PRO A 8 -24.30 -36.13 15.03
C PRO A 8 -22.87 -35.57 15.05
N VAL A 9 -21.96 -36.23 14.33
CA VAL A 9 -20.58 -35.77 14.10
C VAL A 9 -20.67 -34.43 13.39
N ASN A 10 -20.21 -33.36 14.02
CA ASN A 10 -20.20 -32.03 13.41
C ASN A 10 -19.16 -32.00 12.28
N PRO A 11 -19.56 -31.90 11.00
CA PRO A 11 -18.62 -31.92 9.87
C PRO A 11 -17.70 -30.69 9.85
N GLN A 12 -18.02 -29.64 10.63
CA GLN A 12 -17.19 -28.46 10.77
C GLN A 12 -15.84 -28.84 11.42
N GLY A 13 -15.87 -29.47 12.60
CA GLY A 13 -14.67 -29.79 13.39
C GLY A 13 -13.65 -30.71 12.71
N GLN A 14 -14.05 -31.46 11.67
CA GLN A 14 -13.15 -32.35 10.94
C GLN A 14 -12.11 -31.58 10.12
N LEU A 15 -12.51 -30.46 9.51
CA LEU A 15 -11.62 -29.61 8.72
C LEU A 15 -10.55 -28.95 9.60
N GLU A 16 -10.94 -28.37 10.74
CA GLU A 16 -9.97 -27.73 11.63
C GLU A 16 -9.06 -28.76 12.32
N ASN A 17 -9.55 -29.97 12.60
CA ASN A 17 -8.72 -31.05 13.13
C ASN A 17 -7.68 -31.54 12.11
N LEU A 18 -8.06 -31.68 10.84
CA LEU A 18 -7.11 -31.96 9.76
C LEU A 18 -6.03 -30.89 9.68
N ALA A 19 -6.42 -29.61 9.71
CA ALA A 19 -5.48 -28.49 9.69
C ALA A 19 -4.46 -28.55 10.83
N ARG A 20 -4.92 -28.86 12.04
CA ARG A 20 -4.07 -29.02 13.23
C ARG A 20 -3.11 -30.21 13.11
N GLN A 21 -3.61 -31.38 12.67
CA GLN A 21 -2.78 -32.56 12.46
C GLN A 21 -1.68 -32.31 11.43
N LEU A 22 -2.00 -31.60 10.34
CA LEU A 22 -1.02 -31.20 9.34
C LEU A 22 0.03 -30.27 9.93
N ALA A 23 -0.39 -29.28 10.70
CA ALA A 23 0.53 -28.35 11.35
C ALA A 23 1.51 -29.03 12.32
N GLU A 24 1.07 -30.07 13.03
CA GLU A 24 1.95 -30.89 13.88
C GLU A 24 2.95 -31.72 13.07
N SER A 25 2.55 -32.20 11.88
CA SER A 25 3.39 -33.03 11.02
C SER A 25 4.43 -32.25 10.21
N HIS A 26 4.14 -30.98 9.89
CA HIS A 26 4.97 -30.18 8.98
C HIS A 26 6.24 -29.66 9.67
N VAL A 27 7.40 -30.20 9.28
CA VAL A 27 8.71 -29.71 9.72
C VAL A 27 9.36 -28.90 8.61
N VAL A 28 9.70 -27.65 8.89
CA VAL A 28 10.39 -26.76 7.93
C VAL A 28 11.89 -27.07 7.91
N SER A 29 12.43 -27.27 6.71
CA SER A 29 13.85 -27.53 6.50
C SER A 29 14.70 -26.30 6.78
N LYS A 30 15.79 -26.47 7.52
CA LYS A 30 16.79 -25.42 7.76
C LYS A 30 17.69 -25.14 6.55
N ARG A 31 17.72 -26.06 5.58
CA ARG A 31 18.52 -25.96 4.35
C ARG A 31 17.66 -26.33 3.14
N PRO A 32 16.71 -25.46 2.76
CA PRO A 32 15.77 -25.77 1.71
C PRO A 32 16.47 -25.99 0.36
N GLY A 33 16.05 -27.05 -0.34
CA GLY A 33 16.40 -27.26 -1.74
C GLY A 33 15.91 -26.09 -2.61
N ARG A 34 16.69 -25.71 -3.62
CA ARG A 34 16.41 -24.55 -4.49
C ARG A 34 15.72 -24.88 -5.81
N LYS A 35 15.41 -26.16 -6.06
CA LYS A 35 14.78 -26.60 -7.31
C LYS A 35 13.29 -26.20 -7.35
N PRO A 36 12.82 -25.53 -8.42
CA PRO A 36 11.44 -25.06 -8.52
C PRO A 36 10.50 -26.14 -9.08
N TYR A 37 10.37 -27.27 -8.39
CA TYR A 37 9.55 -28.42 -8.83
C TYR A 37 8.14 -28.04 -9.32
N LEU A 38 7.51 -27.05 -8.67
CA LEU A 38 6.16 -26.62 -8.99
C LEU A 38 6.06 -25.73 -10.23
N LEU A 39 7.11 -24.96 -10.55
CA LEU A 39 7.09 -24.07 -11.73
C LEU A 39 7.27 -24.85 -13.02
N ASP A 40 8.11 -25.89 -13.00
CA ASP A 40 8.27 -26.80 -14.14
C ASP A 40 6.94 -27.49 -14.48
N ARG A 41 6.18 -27.86 -13.44
CA ARG A 41 4.86 -28.51 -13.57
C ARG A 41 3.78 -27.64 -14.22
N VAL A 42 3.86 -26.31 -14.08
CA VAL A 42 2.92 -25.38 -14.73
C VAL A 42 2.99 -25.53 -16.26
N HIS A 43 4.18 -25.80 -16.80
CA HIS A 43 4.33 -26.01 -18.23
C HIS A 43 3.68 -27.32 -18.69
N GLU A 44 3.89 -28.41 -17.95
CA GLU A 44 3.28 -29.72 -18.22
C GLU A 44 1.75 -29.63 -18.15
N GLN A 45 1.21 -28.97 -17.12
CA GLN A 45 -0.23 -28.74 -16.97
C GLN A 45 -0.81 -27.95 -18.15
N GLU A 46 -0.10 -26.91 -18.62
CA GLU A 46 -0.53 -26.16 -19.80
C GLU A 46 -0.58 -27.05 -21.05
N VAL A 47 0.42 -27.92 -21.26
CA VAL A 47 0.46 -28.84 -22.40
C VAL A 47 -0.72 -29.82 -22.35
N LEU A 48 -1.02 -30.41 -21.19
CA LEU A 48 -2.16 -31.32 -21.01
C LEU A 48 -3.49 -30.62 -21.26
N LEU A 49 -3.69 -29.43 -20.69
CA LEU A 49 -4.93 -28.66 -20.86
C LEU A 49 -5.14 -28.21 -22.30
N ARG A 50 -4.08 -27.76 -22.99
CA ARG A 50 -4.12 -27.43 -24.42
C ARG A 50 -4.41 -28.66 -25.26
N GLY A 51 -3.82 -29.81 -24.92
CA GLY A 51 -4.09 -31.09 -25.59
C GLY A 51 -5.54 -31.52 -25.46
N ALA A 52 -6.11 -31.46 -24.25
CA ALA A 52 -7.52 -31.74 -24.01
C ALA A 52 -8.43 -30.76 -24.76
N TYR A 53 -8.14 -29.46 -24.74
CA TYR A 53 -8.90 -28.46 -25.48
C TYR A 53 -8.86 -28.72 -26.99
N GLN A 54 -7.68 -29.00 -27.57
CA GLN A 54 -7.55 -29.31 -29.00
C GLN A 54 -8.27 -30.60 -29.40
N TYR A 55 -8.33 -31.58 -28.49
CA TYR A 55 -9.10 -32.80 -28.71
C TYR A 55 -10.60 -32.49 -28.80
N PHE A 56 -11.14 -31.73 -27.84
CA PHE A 56 -12.57 -31.38 -27.82
C PHE A 56 -12.96 -30.36 -28.91
N ALA A 57 -12.07 -29.44 -29.26
CA ALA A 57 -12.30 -28.43 -30.31
C ALA A 57 -12.04 -28.96 -31.74
N GLY A 58 -11.38 -30.12 -31.87
CA GLY A 58 -10.92 -30.66 -33.15
C GLY A 58 -11.97 -31.42 -33.96
N ASP A 59 -11.78 -31.43 -35.27
CA ASP A 59 -12.65 -32.05 -36.30
C ASP A 59 -12.76 -33.60 -36.22
N LYS A 60 -12.13 -34.23 -35.20
CA LYS A 60 -12.26 -35.67 -34.91
C LYS A 60 -13.66 -36.02 -34.37
N VAL A 61 -14.32 -35.07 -33.71
CA VAL A 61 -15.73 -35.19 -33.30
C VAL A 61 -16.67 -35.19 -34.51
N SER A 62 -16.36 -34.39 -35.55
CA SER A 62 -17.16 -34.29 -36.78
C SER A 62 -17.15 -35.56 -37.65
N LYS A 63 -16.19 -36.48 -37.43
CA LYS A 63 -16.05 -37.75 -38.18
C LYS A 63 -16.31 -38.99 -37.33
N ALA A 64 -16.69 -38.80 -36.07
CA ALA A 64 -16.92 -39.87 -35.12
C ALA A 64 -18.28 -40.53 -35.37
N THR A 65 -18.35 -41.85 -35.19
CA THR A 65 -19.61 -42.60 -35.27
C THR A 65 -20.59 -42.15 -34.18
N ALA A 66 -21.90 -42.41 -34.34
CA ALA A 66 -22.95 -41.92 -33.42
C ALA A 66 -22.73 -42.28 -31.92
N PHE A 67 -21.91 -43.30 -31.63
CA PHE A 67 -21.50 -43.66 -30.26
C PHE A 67 -20.33 -42.80 -29.74
N GLU A 68 -19.41 -42.39 -30.62
CA GLU A 68 -18.29 -41.48 -30.30
C GLU A 68 -18.76 -40.01 -30.20
N VAL A 69 -19.85 -39.64 -30.89
CA VAL A 69 -20.51 -38.33 -30.73
C VAL A 69 -21.11 -38.16 -29.32
N GLN A 70 -21.51 -39.25 -28.67
CA GLN A 70 -22.00 -39.22 -27.29
C GLN A 70 -20.86 -39.04 -26.27
N ILE A 71 -19.64 -39.47 -26.59
CA ILE A 71 -18.41 -39.22 -25.82
C ILE A 71 -17.88 -37.79 -26.08
N ALA A 72 -18.07 -37.27 -27.29
CA ALA A 72 -17.71 -35.91 -27.66
C ALA A 72 -18.61 -34.82 -27.07
N LEU A 73 -19.80 -35.19 -26.59
CA LEU A 73 -20.74 -34.36 -25.83
C LEU A 73 -20.68 -34.66 -24.32
N SER A 74 -19.50 -35.06 -23.81
CA SER A 74 -19.28 -35.11 -22.37
C SER A 74 -19.47 -33.72 -21.77
N TYR A 75 -20.15 -33.59 -20.63
CA TYR A 75 -20.30 -32.30 -19.95
C TYR A 75 -18.92 -31.69 -19.61
N ALA A 76 -17.87 -32.50 -19.43
CA ALA A 76 -16.51 -32.00 -19.29
C ALA A 76 -16.03 -31.21 -20.52
N ALA A 77 -16.42 -31.62 -21.73
CA ALA A 77 -16.06 -30.93 -22.97
C ALA A 77 -16.70 -29.55 -23.02
N GLU A 78 -17.99 -29.42 -22.69
CA GLU A 78 -18.69 -28.14 -22.60
C GLU A 78 -18.00 -27.22 -21.59
N TRP A 79 -17.74 -27.73 -20.38
CA TRP A 79 -17.04 -26.98 -19.35
C TRP A 79 -15.66 -26.51 -19.81
N ILE A 80 -14.85 -27.36 -20.44
CA ILE A 80 -13.50 -27.00 -20.89
C ILE A 80 -13.55 -25.97 -22.03
N LEU A 81 -14.40 -26.18 -23.04
CA LEU A 81 -14.50 -25.29 -24.20
C LEU A 81 -15.00 -23.90 -23.80
N ASP A 82 -16.04 -23.82 -22.97
CA ASP A 82 -16.63 -22.55 -22.55
C ASP A 82 -15.74 -21.77 -21.58
N ASN A 83 -14.83 -22.46 -20.87
CA ASN A 83 -14.03 -21.87 -19.78
C ASN A 83 -12.53 -21.88 -20.02
N PHE A 84 -12.08 -22.19 -21.23
CA PHE A 84 -10.65 -22.26 -21.53
C PHE A 84 -9.88 -20.98 -21.16
N TYR A 85 -10.53 -19.82 -21.34
CA TYR A 85 -9.96 -18.52 -20.95
C TYR A 85 -9.70 -18.40 -19.44
N VAL A 86 -10.48 -19.06 -18.58
CA VAL A 86 -10.30 -19.08 -17.12
C VAL A 86 -9.00 -19.81 -16.79
N MET A 87 -8.75 -20.93 -17.47
CA MET A 87 -7.53 -21.73 -17.29
C MET A 87 -6.29 -20.96 -17.78
N GLU A 88 -6.36 -20.36 -18.97
CA GLU A 88 -5.25 -19.55 -19.51
C GLU A 88 -4.96 -18.33 -18.64
N ARG A 89 -5.98 -17.71 -18.05
CA ARG A 89 -5.80 -16.63 -17.08
C ARG A 89 -5.12 -17.14 -15.82
N ALA A 90 -5.58 -18.26 -15.26
CA ALA A 90 -5.00 -18.85 -14.05
C ALA A 90 -3.52 -19.23 -14.26
N LEU A 91 -3.17 -19.88 -15.38
CA LEU A 91 -1.79 -20.22 -15.73
C LEU A 91 -0.89 -18.98 -15.82
N ARG A 92 -1.39 -17.90 -16.45
CA ARG A 92 -0.65 -16.62 -16.53
C ARG A 92 -0.47 -15.98 -15.16
N GLN A 93 -1.50 -15.98 -14.32
CA GLN A 93 -1.44 -15.45 -12.95
C GLN A 93 -0.41 -16.22 -12.11
N VAL A 94 -0.42 -17.55 -12.15
CA VAL A 94 0.57 -18.37 -11.42
C VAL A 94 2.00 -18.01 -11.82
N ARG A 95 2.27 -17.78 -13.11
CA ARG A 95 3.59 -17.36 -13.60
C ARG A 95 3.98 -15.95 -13.17
N ALA A 96 3.04 -15.01 -13.17
CA ALA A 96 3.27 -13.64 -12.78
C ALA A 96 3.50 -13.50 -11.27
N ASP A 97 2.68 -14.18 -10.48
CA ASP A 97 2.63 -14.04 -9.02
C ASP A 97 3.68 -14.93 -8.33
N MET A 98 4.32 -15.86 -9.04
CA MET A 98 5.34 -16.77 -8.50
C MET A 98 6.67 -16.70 -9.23
N PRO A 99 7.39 -15.55 -9.17
CA PRO A 99 8.74 -15.47 -9.70
C PRO A 99 9.69 -16.41 -8.92
N ALA A 100 10.72 -16.90 -9.59
CA ALA A 100 11.66 -17.87 -9.02
C ALA A 100 12.37 -17.35 -7.74
N SER A 101 12.56 -16.04 -7.61
CA SER A 101 13.11 -15.41 -6.40
C SER A 101 12.19 -15.60 -5.20
N TYR A 102 10.90 -15.30 -5.36
CA TYR A 102 9.89 -15.43 -4.32
C TYR A 102 9.68 -16.90 -3.93
N TYR A 103 9.58 -17.79 -4.92
CA TYR A 103 9.47 -19.23 -4.67
C TYR A 103 10.62 -19.78 -3.79
N ARG A 104 11.85 -19.26 -3.97
CA ARG A 104 13.03 -19.69 -3.21
C ARG A 104 13.02 -19.21 -1.75
N GLN A 105 12.29 -18.13 -1.44
CA GLN A 105 12.18 -17.59 -0.08
C GLN A 105 11.16 -18.34 0.77
N LEU A 106 10.19 -19.02 0.13
CA LEU A 106 9.15 -19.76 0.84
C LEU A 106 9.72 -20.94 1.66
N PRO A 107 9.30 -21.10 2.94
CA PRO A 107 9.65 -22.24 3.78
C PRO A 107 9.36 -23.58 3.09
N LYS A 108 10.35 -24.48 3.07
CA LYS A 108 10.22 -25.82 2.47
C LYS A 108 10.09 -26.89 3.54
N LEU A 109 9.34 -27.94 3.25
CA LEU A 109 9.20 -29.10 4.14
C LEU A 109 10.44 -30.01 4.07
N ASP A 110 10.76 -30.63 5.19
CA ASP A 110 11.79 -31.67 5.36
C ASP A 110 11.19 -33.09 5.47
N THR A 111 9.86 -33.19 5.37
CA THR A 111 9.10 -34.41 5.63
C THR A 111 8.61 -35.06 4.34
N SER A 112 8.92 -36.35 4.17
CA SER A 112 8.35 -37.20 3.12
C SER A 112 6.81 -37.27 3.24
N PRO A 113 6.05 -37.26 2.12
CA PRO A 113 6.52 -37.37 0.74
C PRO A 113 6.73 -36.02 0.03
N LEU A 114 6.50 -34.89 0.72
CA LEU A 114 6.59 -33.53 0.17
C LEU A 114 7.91 -32.82 0.51
N GLU A 115 9.00 -33.57 0.68
CA GLU A 115 10.33 -33.02 0.97
C GLU A 115 10.76 -32.04 -0.14
N GLY A 116 11.20 -30.84 0.24
CA GLY A 116 11.60 -29.78 -0.69
C GLY A 116 10.46 -28.94 -1.29
N TYR A 117 9.19 -29.27 -1.03
CA TYR A 117 8.04 -28.47 -1.46
C TYR A 117 7.76 -27.32 -0.49
N PRO A 118 7.20 -26.17 -0.97
CA PRO A 118 6.72 -25.13 -0.07
C PRO A 118 5.68 -25.68 0.89
N ARG A 119 5.81 -25.38 2.18
CA ARG A 119 4.83 -25.76 3.20
C ARG A 119 3.42 -25.28 2.87
N VAL A 120 3.30 -24.06 2.35
CA VAL A 120 2.04 -23.50 1.86
C VAL A 120 1.42 -24.30 0.71
N TYR A 121 2.21 -24.95 -0.15
CA TYR A 121 1.68 -25.83 -1.20
C TYR A 121 1.11 -27.13 -0.61
N ALA A 122 1.81 -27.72 0.38
CA ALA A 122 1.29 -28.88 1.10
C ALA A 122 -0.06 -28.57 1.77
N LEU A 123 -0.18 -27.41 2.41
CA LEU A 123 -1.43 -26.91 2.98
C LEU A 123 -2.53 -26.79 1.91
N ALA A 124 -2.24 -26.14 0.78
CA ALA A 124 -3.19 -25.99 -0.32
C ALA A 124 -3.64 -27.34 -0.90
N ARG A 125 -2.71 -28.29 -1.09
CA ARG A 125 -2.97 -29.64 -1.60
C ARG A 125 -3.95 -30.41 -0.73
N GLU A 126 -3.71 -30.44 0.58
CA GLU A 126 -4.59 -31.17 1.51
C GLU A 126 -5.98 -30.53 1.60
N LEU A 127 -6.06 -29.20 1.57
CA LEU A 127 -7.34 -28.50 1.54
C LEU A 127 -8.14 -28.79 0.25
N ILE A 128 -7.49 -28.79 -0.90
CA ILE A 128 -8.11 -29.12 -2.20
C ILE A 128 -8.62 -30.56 -2.20
N GLY A 129 -7.82 -31.50 -1.70
CA GLY A 129 -8.22 -32.90 -1.55
C GLY A 129 -9.44 -33.05 -0.65
N TYR A 130 -9.43 -32.41 0.53
CA TYR A 130 -10.56 -32.44 1.46
C TYR A 130 -11.84 -31.82 0.87
N CYS A 131 -11.71 -30.78 0.06
CA CYS A 131 -12.84 -30.09 -0.55
C CYS A 131 -13.28 -30.70 -1.89
N GLU A 132 -12.71 -31.84 -2.30
CA GLU A 132 -12.99 -32.47 -3.59
C GLU A 132 -12.87 -31.48 -4.77
N SER A 133 -11.84 -30.63 -4.72
CA SER A 133 -11.58 -29.53 -5.65
C SER A 133 -12.63 -28.41 -5.73
N HIS A 134 -13.65 -28.42 -4.88
CA HIS A 134 -14.65 -27.36 -4.74
C HIS A 134 -14.31 -26.43 -3.55
N LEU A 135 -13.48 -25.43 -3.81
CA LEU A 135 -13.01 -24.49 -2.81
C LEU A 135 -14.07 -23.44 -2.47
N ASP A 136 -14.12 -23.10 -1.19
CA ASP A 136 -14.93 -22.02 -0.65
C ASP A 136 -14.06 -21.17 0.30
N LEU A 137 -14.24 -19.85 0.27
CA LEU A 137 -13.37 -18.94 1.01
C LEU A 137 -13.51 -19.12 2.53
N ASP A 138 -14.71 -19.39 3.06
CA ASP A 138 -14.91 -19.62 4.48
C ASP A 138 -14.15 -20.88 4.95
N ARG A 139 -14.18 -21.95 4.15
CA ARG A 139 -13.39 -23.17 4.43
C ARG A 139 -11.89 -22.88 4.40
N VAL A 140 -11.41 -22.12 3.41
CA VAL A 140 -9.99 -21.72 3.32
C VAL A 140 -9.58 -20.93 4.56
N THR A 141 -10.37 -19.93 4.96
CA THR A 141 -10.12 -19.08 6.13
C THR A 141 -10.04 -19.90 7.41
N ARG A 142 -11.04 -20.75 7.69
CA ARG A 142 -11.06 -21.60 8.89
C ARG A 142 -9.91 -22.59 8.92
N PHE A 143 -9.57 -23.20 7.79
CA PHE A 143 -8.46 -24.12 7.69
C PHE A 143 -7.12 -23.45 8.01
N VAL A 144 -6.86 -22.28 7.40
CA VAL A 144 -5.63 -21.50 7.65
C VAL A 144 -5.56 -21.01 9.10
N GLN A 145 -6.66 -20.52 9.67
CA GLN A 145 -6.72 -20.11 11.07
C GLN A 145 -6.43 -21.28 12.01
N ALA A 146 -7.05 -22.45 11.79
CA ALA A 146 -6.83 -23.64 12.59
C ALA A 146 -5.38 -24.15 12.49
N TYR A 147 -4.80 -24.15 11.29
CA TYR A 147 -3.40 -24.53 11.07
C TYR A 147 -2.44 -23.63 11.87
N GLN A 148 -2.67 -22.31 11.82
CA GLN A 148 -1.84 -21.32 12.49
C GLN A 148 -1.92 -21.35 14.02
N THR A 149 -2.90 -22.06 14.61
CA THR A 149 -2.93 -22.28 16.07
C THR A 149 -1.77 -23.15 16.57
N ILE A 150 -1.15 -23.93 15.67
CA ILE A 150 -0.03 -24.82 15.99
C ILE A 150 1.25 -24.35 15.31
N ALA A 151 1.19 -24.01 14.02
CA ALA A 151 2.36 -23.58 13.26
C ALA A 151 2.07 -22.25 12.53
N PRO A 152 2.55 -21.11 13.06
CA PRO A 152 2.43 -19.82 12.40
C PRO A 152 2.99 -19.85 10.96
N LEU A 153 2.22 -19.29 10.03
CA LEU A 153 2.64 -19.08 8.65
C LEU A 153 3.30 -17.71 8.54
N THR A 154 4.33 -17.58 7.71
CA THR A 154 4.91 -16.28 7.41
C THR A 154 3.97 -15.46 6.53
N MET A 155 4.10 -14.14 6.54
CA MET A 155 3.36 -13.26 5.63
C MET A 155 3.64 -13.63 4.17
N GLY A 156 4.87 -14.00 3.85
CA GLY A 156 5.25 -14.55 2.55
C GLY A 156 4.47 -15.84 2.19
N GLU A 157 4.22 -16.74 3.13
CA GLU A 157 3.39 -17.92 2.86
C GLU A 157 1.91 -17.57 2.65
N LEU A 158 1.37 -16.66 3.46
CA LEU A 158 -0.03 -16.22 3.33
C LEU A 158 -0.28 -15.56 1.96
N TRP A 159 0.66 -14.74 1.48
CA TRP A 159 0.59 -14.14 0.13
C TRP A 159 0.79 -15.14 -1.01
N ALA A 160 1.51 -16.24 -0.77
CA ALA A 160 1.68 -17.30 -1.76
C ALA A 160 0.48 -18.26 -1.84
N LEU A 161 -0.35 -18.35 -0.80
CA LEU A 161 -1.50 -19.27 -0.73
C LEU A 161 -2.46 -19.20 -1.93
N PRO A 162 -2.88 -18.03 -2.43
CA PRO A 162 -3.77 -17.92 -3.59
C PRO A 162 -3.20 -18.64 -4.82
N THR A 163 -1.90 -18.46 -5.04
CA THR A 163 -1.18 -19.05 -6.16
C THR A 163 -0.98 -20.55 -5.98
N MET A 164 -0.76 -21.02 -4.75
CA MET A 164 -0.70 -22.45 -4.45
C MET A 164 -2.05 -23.15 -4.63
N LEU A 165 -3.15 -22.51 -4.24
CA LEU A 165 -4.50 -23.01 -4.48
C LEU A 165 -4.79 -23.08 -5.98
N ARG A 166 -4.47 -22.03 -6.75
CA ARG A 166 -4.61 -22.05 -8.22
C ARG A 166 -3.82 -23.18 -8.85
N LEU A 167 -2.57 -23.37 -8.42
CA LEU A 167 -1.71 -24.43 -8.94
C LEU A 167 -2.29 -25.83 -8.66
N GLY A 168 -2.76 -26.08 -7.43
CA GLY A 168 -3.35 -27.37 -7.09
C GLY A 168 -4.68 -27.65 -7.79
N VAL A 169 -5.51 -26.61 -8.00
CA VAL A 169 -6.74 -26.73 -8.78
C VAL A 169 -6.43 -26.99 -10.25
N LEU A 170 -5.45 -26.30 -10.82
CA LEU A 170 -4.99 -26.56 -12.20
C LEU A 170 -4.43 -27.98 -12.37
N GLU A 171 -3.74 -28.51 -11.37
CA GLU A 171 -3.25 -29.89 -11.36
C GLU A 171 -4.39 -30.90 -11.39
N SER A 172 -5.40 -30.68 -10.56
CA SER A 172 -6.58 -31.56 -10.47
C SER A 172 -7.38 -31.48 -11.78
N LEU A 173 -7.56 -30.28 -12.32
CA LEU A 173 -8.21 -30.03 -13.60
C LEU A 173 -7.48 -30.69 -14.77
N SER A 174 -6.15 -30.52 -14.87
CA SER A 174 -5.38 -31.07 -16.00
C SER A 174 -5.44 -32.59 -16.03
N ARG A 175 -5.47 -33.23 -14.86
CA ARG A 175 -5.55 -34.68 -14.74
C ARG A 175 -6.95 -35.21 -15.03
N ALA A 176 -8.00 -34.58 -14.51
CA ALA A 176 -9.39 -34.93 -14.84
C ALA A 176 -9.68 -34.75 -16.34
N ALA A 177 -9.20 -33.64 -16.93
CA ALA A 177 -9.33 -33.38 -18.36
C ALA A 177 -8.56 -34.40 -19.22
N ALA A 178 -7.34 -34.76 -18.82
CA ALA A 178 -6.56 -35.78 -19.52
C ALA A 178 -7.21 -37.17 -19.43
N SER A 179 -7.71 -37.53 -18.25
CA SER A 179 -8.46 -38.77 -18.00
C SER A 179 -9.70 -38.87 -18.89
N ALA A 180 -10.51 -37.81 -18.94
CA ALA A 180 -11.73 -37.74 -19.76
C ALA A 180 -11.48 -37.97 -21.28
N VAL A 181 -10.29 -37.60 -21.77
CA VAL A 181 -9.89 -37.76 -23.18
C VAL A 181 -9.13 -39.07 -23.43
N GLY A 182 -8.77 -39.82 -22.38
CA GLY A 182 -7.86 -40.96 -22.48
C GLY A 182 -6.45 -40.56 -22.92
N LEU A 183 -6.08 -39.29 -22.73
CA LEU A 183 -4.69 -38.85 -22.86
C LEU A 183 -3.91 -39.53 -21.74
N ARG A 184 -2.97 -40.42 -22.10
CA ARG A 184 -2.06 -40.97 -21.11
C ARG A 184 -1.29 -39.82 -20.48
N ASP A 185 -1.37 -39.73 -19.17
CA ASP A 185 -0.52 -38.85 -18.40
C ASP A 185 0.92 -39.38 -18.51
N GLU A 186 1.65 -38.94 -19.55
CA GLU A 186 3.06 -39.26 -19.78
C GLU A 186 3.95 -38.75 -18.62
N SER A 187 3.40 -37.94 -17.69
CA SER A 187 4.07 -37.52 -16.45
C SER A 187 4.44 -38.69 -15.53
N LYS A 188 3.87 -39.89 -15.73
CA LYS A 188 4.31 -41.12 -15.03
C LYS A 188 5.76 -41.51 -15.34
N GLU A 189 6.33 -41.10 -16.47
CA GLU A 189 7.72 -41.43 -16.83
C GLU A 189 8.74 -40.42 -16.27
N PHE A 190 8.30 -39.28 -15.71
CA PHE A 190 9.21 -38.17 -15.35
C PHE A 190 9.19 -37.65 -13.91
N SER A 191 8.39 -38.18 -12.97
CA SER A 191 8.19 -37.48 -11.69
C SER A 191 8.33 -38.35 -10.43
N ASP A 192 9.33 -38.02 -9.60
CA ASP A 192 9.38 -38.32 -8.16
C ASP A 192 8.32 -37.50 -7.35
N ILE A 193 7.30 -36.95 -8.02
CA ILE A 193 6.40 -35.91 -7.51
C ILE A 193 5.08 -36.52 -7.03
N VAL A 194 4.63 -36.09 -5.85
CA VAL A 194 3.39 -36.56 -5.23
C VAL A 194 2.20 -35.77 -5.77
N ALA A 195 1.38 -36.41 -6.60
CA ALA A 195 0.17 -35.79 -7.13
C ALA A 195 -0.90 -35.55 -6.04
N ILE A 196 -1.77 -34.56 -6.25
CA ILE A 196 -2.99 -34.38 -5.44
C ILE A 196 -3.95 -35.55 -5.72
N PRO A 197 -4.40 -36.34 -4.73
CA PRO A 197 -5.36 -37.41 -4.99
C PRO A 197 -6.64 -36.84 -5.64
N LEU A 198 -7.10 -37.47 -6.73
CA LEU A 198 -8.43 -37.16 -7.27
C LEU A 198 -9.47 -37.94 -6.45
N PRO A 199 -10.67 -37.38 -6.21
CA PRO A 199 -11.73 -38.11 -5.53
C PRO A 199 -12.14 -39.35 -6.32
N ASP A 200 -12.07 -40.54 -5.72
CA ASP A 200 -12.38 -41.81 -6.38
C ASP A 200 -13.88 -41.97 -6.70
N ASP A 201 -14.75 -41.28 -5.95
CA ASP A 201 -16.20 -41.39 -6.03
C ASP A 201 -16.85 -40.36 -6.98
N LEU A 202 -16.05 -39.45 -7.56
CA LEU A 202 -16.55 -38.41 -8.47
C LEU A 202 -16.18 -38.69 -9.92
N GLU A 203 -17.12 -38.44 -10.82
CA GLU A 203 -16.86 -38.47 -12.25
C GLU A 203 -15.94 -37.31 -12.66
N ASP A 204 -15.09 -37.55 -13.67
CA ASP A 204 -14.14 -36.55 -14.19
C ASP A 204 -14.84 -35.23 -14.57
N GLU A 205 -16.09 -35.30 -15.05
CA GLU A 205 -16.91 -34.14 -15.42
C GLU A 205 -17.23 -33.23 -14.22
N ALA A 206 -17.56 -33.82 -13.07
CA ALA A 206 -17.83 -33.09 -11.84
C ALA A 206 -16.55 -32.42 -11.31
N ILE A 207 -15.42 -33.12 -11.38
CA ILE A 207 -14.11 -32.59 -10.98
C ILE A 207 -13.72 -31.39 -11.85
N VAL A 208 -13.91 -31.49 -13.17
CA VAL A 208 -13.66 -30.38 -14.11
C VAL A 208 -14.52 -29.16 -13.75
N ALA A 209 -15.81 -29.35 -13.50
CA ALA A 209 -16.72 -28.29 -13.11
C ALA A 209 -16.31 -27.63 -11.78
N HIS A 210 -16.02 -28.43 -10.74
CA HIS A 210 -15.56 -27.95 -9.44
C HIS A 210 -14.27 -27.12 -9.55
N CYS A 211 -13.30 -27.60 -10.32
CA CYS A 211 -12.05 -26.87 -10.56
C CYS A 211 -12.29 -25.52 -11.23
N ILE A 212 -13.14 -25.45 -12.26
CA ILE A 212 -13.45 -24.19 -12.95
C ILE A 212 -14.15 -23.20 -12.01
N LEU A 213 -15.11 -23.67 -11.21
CA LEU A 213 -15.78 -22.84 -10.21
C LEU A 213 -14.79 -22.33 -9.15
N SER A 214 -13.88 -23.18 -8.67
CA SER A 214 -12.80 -22.80 -7.76
C SER A 214 -11.85 -21.77 -8.38
N LEU A 215 -11.45 -21.92 -9.65
CA LEU A 215 -10.60 -20.92 -10.32
C LEU A 215 -11.31 -19.56 -10.45
N ARG A 216 -12.61 -19.57 -10.77
CA ARG A 216 -13.42 -18.33 -10.81
C ARG A 216 -13.52 -17.69 -9.44
N MET A 217 -13.78 -18.48 -8.40
CA MET A 217 -13.80 -18.03 -7.01
C MET A 217 -12.46 -17.36 -6.65
N LEU A 218 -11.34 -18.06 -6.83
CA LEU A 218 -9.99 -17.55 -6.54
C LEU A 218 -9.63 -16.29 -7.34
N ALA A 219 -10.23 -16.06 -8.51
CA ALA A 219 -10.02 -14.88 -9.33
C ALA A 219 -10.87 -13.67 -8.92
N ALA A 220 -12.01 -13.91 -8.25
CA ALA A 220 -12.94 -12.87 -7.81
C ALA A 220 -12.64 -12.35 -6.38
N GLN A 221 -11.91 -13.12 -5.56
CA GLN A 221 -11.65 -12.74 -4.17
C GLN A 221 -10.70 -11.55 -4.02
N ASP A 222 -11.00 -10.69 -3.05
CA ASP A 222 -10.05 -9.70 -2.54
C ASP A 222 -9.08 -10.35 -1.54
N TRP A 223 -7.91 -10.70 -2.05
CA TRP A 223 -6.85 -11.32 -1.26
C TRP A 223 -6.24 -10.39 -0.21
N LYS A 224 -6.42 -9.06 -0.33
CA LYS A 224 -5.98 -8.11 0.70
C LYS A 224 -6.81 -8.30 1.97
N THR A 225 -8.13 -8.30 1.82
CA THR A 225 -9.07 -8.54 2.93
C THR A 225 -8.88 -9.93 3.54
N PHE A 226 -8.72 -10.97 2.71
CA PHE A 226 -8.43 -12.32 3.18
C PHE A 226 -7.14 -12.35 4.03
N PHE A 227 -6.05 -11.79 3.52
CA PHE A 227 -4.75 -11.76 4.22
C PHE A 227 -4.88 -11.12 5.60
N GLU A 228 -5.56 -9.97 5.71
CA GLU A 228 -5.72 -9.28 6.99
C GLU A 228 -6.55 -10.07 8.01
N SER A 229 -7.51 -10.87 7.54
CA SER A 229 -8.34 -11.70 8.42
C SER A 229 -7.59 -12.90 9.03
N VAL A 230 -6.53 -13.38 8.37
CA VAL A 230 -5.78 -14.58 8.80
C VAL A 230 -4.37 -14.28 9.30
N SER A 231 -3.82 -13.10 9.01
CA SER A 231 -2.45 -12.74 9.41
C SER A 231 -2.34 -12.50 10.91
N LEU A 232 -1.52 -13.33 11.58
CA LEU A 232 -1.23 -13.17 13.01
C LEU A 232 -0.46 -11.86 13.29
N VAL A 233 0.41 -11.44 12.37
CA VAL A 233 1.14 -10.17 12.46
C VAL A 233 0.17 -8.98 12.41
N GLU A 234 -0.80 -9.01 11.48
CA GLU A 234 -1.85 -7.97 11.39
C GLU A 234 -2.67 -7.90 12.68
N GLN A 235 -3.04 -9.04 13.26
CA GLN A 235 -3.76 -9.08 14.54
C GLN A 235 -2.95 -8.52 15.70
N VAL A 236 -1.62 -8.67 15.70
CA VAL A 236 -0.73 -8.06 16.70
C VAL A 236 -0.63 -6.56 16.49
N LEU A 237 -0.42 -6.09 15.26
CA LEU A 237 -0.28 -4.66 14.95
C LEU A 237 -1.56 -3.86 15.18
N ARG A 238 -2.73 -4.49 15.01
CA ARG A 238 -4.02 -3.87 15.36
C ARG A 238 -4.18 -3.59 16.86
N ARG A 239 -3.32 -4.16 17.73
CA ARG A 239 -3.27 -3.84 19.16
C ARG A 239 -2.38 -2.63 19.47
N ASP A 240 -2.09 -1.81 18.46
CA ASP A 240 -1.40 -0.52 18.59
C ASP A 240 -2.01 0.32 19.73
N PRO A 241 -1.22 0.71 20.76
CA PRO A 241 -1.74 1.47 21.89
C PRO A 241 -2.39 2.79 21.47
N ALA A 242 -1.83 3.45 20.45
CA ALA A 242 -2.37 4.68 19.89
C ALA A 242 -3.67 4.49 19.09
N SER A 243 -4.07 3.25 18.79
CA SER A 243 -5.23 2.92 17.94
C SER A 243 -5.21 3.59 16.56
N ILE A 244 -4.03 3.95 16.04
CA ILE A 244 -3.89 4.64 14.74
C ILE A 244 -3.70 3.61 13.63
N TYR A 245 -2.93 2.54 13.87
CA TYR A 245 -2.59 1.55 12.84
C TYR A 245 -3.82 1.00 12.09
N ALA A 246 -4.90 0.67 12.81
CA ALA A 246 -6.11 0.10 12.22
C ALA A 246 -6.85 1.06 11.27
N ARG A 247 -6.63 2.38 11.40
CA ARG A 247 -7.23 3.42 10.56
C ARG A 247 -6.34 3.82 9.38
N MET A 248 -5.17 3.18 9.21
CA MET A 248 -4.25 3.45 8.12
C MET A 248 -4.67 2.74 6.83
N ASP A 249 -4.29 3.31 5.69
CA ASP A 249 -4.52 2.67 4.40
C ASP A 249 -3.75 1.35 4.28
N PHE A 250 -4.23 0.47 3.40
CA PHE A 250 -3.64 -0.85 3.22
C PHE A 250 -2.15 -0.78 2.89
N ASP A 251 -1.74 0.13 2.01
CA ASP A 251 -0.37 0.23 1.52
C ASP A 251 0.59 0.69 2.64
N THR A 252 0.15 1.56 3.55
CA THR A 252 0.93 1.92 4.75
C THR A 252 1.06 0.74 5.69
N ARG A 253 -0.03 0.02 5.96
CA ARG A 253 0.00 -1.19 6.80
C ARG A 253 0.90 -2.27 6.21
N ASP A 254 0.83 -2.47 4.89
CA ASP A 254 1.67 -3.42 4.17
C ASP A 254 3.15 -3.08 4.27
N ARG A 255 3.51 -1.80 4.19
CA ARG A 255 4.89 -1.36 4.42
C ARG A 255 5.36 -1.64 5.85
N TYR A 256 4.50 -1.47 6.86
CA TYR A 256 4.86 -1.79 8.25
C TYR A 256 5.16 -3.28 8.39
N ARG A 257 4.31 -4.11 7.77
CA ARG A 257 4.49 -5.57 7.67
C ARG A 257 5.78 -5.93 6.94
N GLY A 258 6.10 -5.29 5.82
CA GLY A 258 7.36 -5.52 5.10
C GLY A 258 8.61 -5.19 5.92
N VAL A 259 8.57 -4.16 6.77
CA VAL A 259 9.67 -3.89 7.71
C VAL A 259 9.82 -5.00 8.76
N ILE A 260 8.71 -5.53 9.26
CA ILE A 260 8.74 -6.65 10.21
C ILE A 260 9.35 -7.90 9.58
N GLU A 261 9.03 -8.20 8.32
CA GLU A 261 9.66 -9.30 7.57
C GLU A 261 11.18 -9.10 7.45
N GLU A 262 11.63 -7.89 7.07
CA GLU A 262 13.06 -7.55 7.01
C GLU A 262 13.76 -7.77 8.35
N LEU A 263 13.14 -7.29 9.44
CA LEU A 263 13.68 -7.40 10.80
C LEU A 263 13.68 -8.84 11.32
N ALA A 264 12.64 -9.63 11.02
CA ALA A 264 12.54 -11.04 11.38
C ALA A 264 13.66 -11.86 10.74
N LEU A 265 13.91 -11.64 9.44
CA LEU A 265 15.02 -12.26 8.72
C LEU A 265 16.39 -11.85 9.29
N ALA A 266 16.57 -10.57 9.63
CA ALA A 266 17.83 -10.06 10.17
C ALA A 266 18.10 -10.51 11.62
N ALA A 267 17.05 -10.76 12.41
CA ALA A 267 17.13 -11.20 13.80
C ALA A 267 17.12 -12.73 13.97
N GLU A 268 16.84 -13.49 12.91
CA GLU A 268 16.55 -14.94 12.97
C GLU A 268 15.41 -15.27 13.96
N LYS A 269 14.38 -14.41 14.01
CA LYS A 269 13.19 -14.54 14.87
C LYS A 269 11.92 -14.67 14.03
N SER A 270 10.81 -15.07 14.63
CA SER A 270 9.53 -15.07 13.93
C SER A 270 9.00 -13.64 13.71
N GLU A 271 8.25 -13.44 12.62
CA GLU A 271 7.61 -12.17 12.30
C GLU A 271 6.65 -11.71 13.42
N GLN A 272 5.97 -12.67 14.07
CA GLN A 272 5.07 -12.40 15.18
C GLN A 272 5.81 -11.88 16.42
N GLU A 273 6.95 -12.47 16.78
CA GLU A 273 7.77 -12.00 17.90
C GLU A 273 8.28 -10.58 17.67
N VAL A 274 8.71 -10.26 16.44
CA VAL A 274 9.15 -8.91 16.06
C VAL A 274 8.01 -7.90 16.19
N ALA A 275 6.82 -8.25 15.70
CA ALA A 275 5.63 -7.41 15.83
C ALA A 275 5.24 -7.18 17.30
N GLN A 276 5.33 -8.22 18.14
CA GLN A 276 5.02 -8.13 19.57
C GLN A 276 6.00 -7.20 20.29
N GLU A 277 7.31 -7.32 20.01
CA GLU A 277 8.33 -6.45 20.61
C GLU A 277 8.10 -4.98 20.23
N ALA A 278 7.73 -4.70 18.98
CA ALA A 278 7.43 -3.34 18.53
C ALA A 278 6.22 -2.73 19.26
N ILE A 279 5.16 -3.52 19.46
CA ILE A 279 3.97 -3.10 20.21
C ILE A 279 4.28 -2.91 21.70
N GLU A 280 5.10 -3.78 22.29
CA GLU A 280 5.45 -3.67 23.70
C GLU A 280 6.28 -2.42 23.98
N LEU A 281 7.22 -2.05 23.10
CA LEU A 281 7.94 -0.79 23.20
C LEU A 281 6.99 0.42 23.14
N ALA A 282 6.02 0.40 22.23
CA ALA A 282 5.00 1.45 22.11
C ALA A 282 4.11 1.53 23.36
N ARG A 283 3.72 0.37 23.93
CA ARG A 283 2.93 0.29 25.15
C ARG A 283 3.69 0.86 26.35
N ILE A 284 4.98 0.54 26.49
CA ILE A 284 5.80 1.06 27.58
C ILE A 284 5.80 2.58 27.58
N GLU A 285 5.96 3.23 26.42
CA GLU A 285 5.95 4.70 26.37
C GLU A 285 4.55 5.28 26.62
N MET A 286 3.48 4.63 26.15
CA MET A 286 2.10 5.04 26.49
C MET A 286 1.86 5.03 28.01
N SER A 287 2.28 3.96 28.69
CA SER A 287 2.10 3.82 30.14
C SER A 287 2.95 4.78 30.99
N ARG A 288 4.09 5.24 30.45
CA ARG A 288 4.94 6.23 31.13
C ARG A 288 4.27 7.59 31.19
N GLU A 289 3.62 8.01 30.11
CA GLU A 289 2.92 9.29 30.04
C GLU A 289 1.66 9.31 30.94
N GLU A 290 0.87 8.22 30.93
CA GLU A 290 -0.31 8.07 31.81
C GLU A 290 0.03 8.20 33.31
N SER A 291 1.25 7.85 33.70
CA SER A 291 1.71 7.99 35.09
C SER A 291 2.11 9.42 35.49
N VAL A 292 2.25 10.34 34.53
CA VAL A 292 2.65 11.74 34.74
C VAL A 292 1.43 12.67 34.83
N GLU A 293 0.31 12.33 34.20
CA GLU A 293 -0.94 13.09 34.28
C GLU A 293 -1.76 12.76 35.54
N VAL A 294 -1.28 13.23 36.69
CA VAL A 294 -2.15 13.44 37.88
C VAL A 294 -2.41 14.94 37.99
N GLY A 295 -3.40 15.43 37.24
CA GLY A 295 -4.04 16.72 37.48
C GLY A 295 -4.25 17.60 36.25
N GLY A 296 -5.46 17.54 35.68
CA GLY A 296 -6.04 18.65 34.92
C GLY A 296 -6.58 18.31 33.53
N GLU A 297 -7.91 18.20 33.46
CA GLU A 297 -8.82 18.45 32.33
C GLU A 297 -8.61 17.69 31.00
N GLU A 298 -9.66 16.94 30.66
CA GLU A 298 -9.93 16.23 29.39
C GLU A 298 -9.60 17.08 28.15
N ARG A 299 -8.43 16.84 27.54
CA ARG A 299 -8.11 17.17 26.14
C ARG A 299 -7.74 15.88 25.42
N GLU A 300 -8.74 15.01 25.26
CA GLU A 300 -8.64 13.56 25.07
C GLU A 300 -7.98 13.03 23.77
N TYR A 301 -7.49 13.85 22.84
CA TYR A 301 -6.86 13.32 21.60
C TYR A 301 -5.65 14.08 21.07
N LEU A 302 -5.19 15.14 21.73
CA LEU A 302 -4.26 16.07 21.08
C LEU A 302 -2.77 15.73 21.19
N ASN A 303 -2.37 14.85 22.11
CA ASN A 303 -0.95 14.57 22.36
C ASN A 303 -0.65 13.08 22.60
N VAL A 304 -1.14 12.17 21.74
CA VAL A 304 -0.55 10.82 21.74
C VAL A 304 0.93 10.97 21.37
N PRO A 305 1.88 10.59 22.24
CA PRO A 305 3.29 10.72 21.95
C PRO A 305 3.62 9.97 20.67
N ARG A 306 4.49 10.53 19.82
CA ARG A 306 4.92 9.83 18.59
C ARG A 306 5.48 8.45 18.90
N ALA A 307 6.12 8.29 20.06
CA ALA A 307 6.68 7.03 20.54
C ALA A 307 5.63 6.03 21.06
N ALA A 308 4.38 6.43 21.31
CA ALA A 308 3.30 5.52 21.72
C ALA A 308 2.65 4.77 20.53
N HIS A 309 3.01 5.14 19.30
CA HIS A 309 2.53 4.47 18.09
C HIS A 309 3.58 3.50 17.52
N VAL A 310 3.14 2.31 17.10
CA VAL A 310 4.02 1.26 16.55
C VAL A 310 4.86 1.72 15.35
N GLY A 311 4.33 2.63 14.52
CA GLY A 311 5.01 3.15 13.34
C GLY A 311 6.31 3.89 13.64
N PHE A 312 6.47 4.44 14.84
CA PHE A 312 7.73 5.05 15.27
C PHE A 312 8.85 4.02 15.36
N TYR A 313 8.58 2.81 15.87
CA TYR A 313 9.60 1.76 15.99
C TYR A 313 9.88 1.04 14.67
N LEU A 314 8.95 1.08 13.72
CA LEU A 314 9.12 0.42 12.42
C LEU A 314 9.73 1.36 11.38
N LEU A 315 9.27 2.61 11.29
CA LEU A 315 9.64 3.52 10.21
C LEU A 315 10.62 4.62 10.61
N ASP A 316 10.57 5.10 11.85
CA ASP A 316 11.42 6.19 12.29
C ASP A 316 12.83 5.69 12.64
N ASP A 317 13.86 6.42 12.22
CA ASP A 317 15.27 6.02 12.44
C ASP A 317 15.60 5.94 13.95
N GLY A 318 14.97 6.77 14.79
CA GLY A 318 15.16 6.79 16.24
C GLY A 318 14.52 5.59 16.94
N GLY A 319 13.26 5.29 16.61
CA GLY A 319 12.55 4.13 17.16
C GLY A 319 13.10 2.80 16.65
N ARG A 320 13.43 2.73 15.35
CA ARG A 320 13.97 1.52 14.70
C ARG A 320 15.28 1.06 15.30
N ALA A 321 16.18 1.98 15.64
CA ALA A 321 17.44 1.63 16.30
C ALA A 321 17.21 0.95 17.66
N ARG A 322 16.20 1.39 18.43
CA ARG A 322 15.85 0.77 19.71
C ARG A 322 15.24 -0.62 19.54
N LEU A 323 14.36 -0.80 18.56
CA LEU A 323 13.78 -2.11 18.24
C LEU A 323 14.87 -3.10 17.80
N GLU A 324 15.79 -2.70 16.92
CA GLU A 324 16.90 -3.53 16.45
C GLU A 324 17.84 -3.98 17.59
N LEU A 325 18.08 -3.09 18.56
CA LEU A 325 18.86 -3.43 19.76
C LEU A 325 18.15 -4.49 20.62
N CYS A 326 16.84 -4.37 20.83
CA CYS A 326 16.05 -5.34 21.60
C CYS A 326 15.97 -6.69 20.88
N LEU A 327 15.87 -6.67 19.56
CA LEU A 327 15.83 -7.88 18.74
C LEU A 327 17.19 -8.57 18.61
N GLY A 328 18.30 -7.85 18.80
CA GLY A 328 19.66 -8.36 18.63
C GLY A 328 20.14 -8.38 17.18
N CYS A 329 19.57 -7.51 16.32
CA CYS A 329 19.84 -7.51 14.89
C CYS A 329 21.30 -7.17 14.57
N ARG A 330 21.91 -7.91 13.65
CA ARG A 330 23.23 -7.58 13.08
C ARG A 330 23.08 -6.62 11.91
N ILE A 331 23.12 -5.32 12.20
CA ILE A 331 23.03 -4.28 11.17
C ILE A 331 24.22 -4.38 10.22
N SER A 332 23.96 -4.42 8.91
CA SER A 332 25.00 -4.42 7.88
C SER A 332 25.75 -3.08 7.84
N TRP A 333 27.04 -3.09 7.47
CA TRP A 333 27.84 -1.86 7.34
C TRP A 333 27.22 -0.85 6.35
N GLY A 334 26.62 -1.34 5.26
CA GLY A 334 25.94 -0.49 4.28
C GLY A 334 24.74 0.26 4.87
N GLN A 335 23.92 -0.41 5.68
CA GLN A 335 22.80 0.23 6.38
C GLN A 335 23.27 1.26 7.41
N ARG A 336 24.38 1.00 8.13
CA ARG A 336 24.97 1.98 9.07
C ARG A 336 25.45 3.24 8.34
N LEU A 337 26.15 3.08 7.22
CA LEU A 337 26.62 4.22 6.42
C LEU A 337 25.44 5.00 5.85
N SER A 338 24.43 4.31 5.30
CA SER A 338 23.21 4.93 4.77
C SER A 338 22.48 5.76 5.84
N ARG A 339 22.28 5.22 7.05
CA ARG A 339 21.68 5.96 8.16
C ARG A 339 22.51 7.16 8.58
N TRP A 340 23.83 7.03 8.63
CA TRP A 340 24.69 8.16 8.97
C TRP A 340 24.60 9.27 7.93
N LEU A 341 24.60 8.91 6.63
CA LEU A 341 24.48 9.87 5.54
C LEU A 341 23.13 10.60 5.57
N LEU A 342 22.03 9.86 5.80
CA LEU A 342 20.68 10.43 5.88
C LEU A 342 20.43 11.21 7.19
N GLY A 343 21.14 10.85 8.27
CA GLY A 343 21.08 11.56 9.55
C GLY A 343 21.81 12.91 9.54
N HIS A 344 22.69 13.15 8.56
CA HIS A 344 23.45 14.40 8.42
C HIS A 344 23.30 15.01 7.00
N PRO A 345 22.07 15.30 6.54
CA PRO A 345 21.82 15.64 5.13
C PRO A 345 22.57 16.89 4.70
N THR A 346 22.62 17.92 5.55
CA THR A 346 23.31 19.19 5.26
C THR A 346 24.81 19.00 5.11
N LEU A 347 25.43 18.19 5.99
CA LEU A 347 26.86 17.92 5.96
C LEU A 347 27.23 17.09 4.73
N VAL A 348 26.44 16.06 4.41
CA VAL A 348 26.69 15.20 3.25
C VAL A 348 26.50 15.96 1.95
N TYR A 349 25.45 16.76 1.84
CA TYR A 349 25.17 17.53 0.62
C TYR A 349 26.23 18.60 0.37
N LEU A 350 26.48 19.48 1.35
CA LEU A 350 27.48 20.55 1.21
C LEU A 350 28.91 20.00 1.16
N GLY A 351 29.21 18.98 1.96
CA GLY A 351 30.49 18.30 1.96
C GLY A 351 30.77 17.57 0.64
N GLY A 352 29.77 16.93 0.06
CA GLY A 352 29.86 16.33 -1.28
C GLY A 352 30.15 17.37 -2.36
N ILE A 353 29.41 18.49 -2.36
CA ILE A 353 29.65 19.59 -3.30
C ILE A 353 31.07 20.14 -3.14
N ALA A 354 31.50 20.39 -1.90
CA ALA A 354 32.84 20.89 -1.62
C ALA A 354 33.92 19.90 -2.07
N LEU A 355 33.75 18.60 -1.81
CA LEU A 355 34.69 17.55 -2.19
C LEU A 355 34.82 17.42 -3.71
N PHE A 356 33.71 17.39 -4.44
CA PHE A 356 33.74 17.32 -5.91
C PHE A 356 34.30 18.60 -6.53
N THR A 357 33.91 19.77 -6.02
CA THR A 357 34.44 21.06 -6.48
C THR A 357 35.96 21.11 -6.28
N LEU A 358 36.43 20.74 -5.10
CA LEU A 358 37.85 20.72 -4.77
C LEU A 358 38.60 19.71 -5.65
N SER A 359 38.03 18.54 -5.89
CA SER A 359 38.63 17.50 -6.73
C SER A 359 38.79 17.95 -8.18
N ILE A 360 37.79 18.66 -8.73
CA ILE A 360 37.87 19.27 -10.07
C ILE A 360 38.95 20.36 -10.10
N LEU A 361 38.96 21.26 -9.11
CA LEU A 361 39.95 22.34 -9.02
C LEU A 361 41.39 21.80 -8.85
N LEU A 362 41.59 20.77 -8.02
CA LEU A 362 42.88 20.09 -7.86
C LEU A 362 43.31 19.43 -9.16
N GLY A 363 42.41 18.78 -9.90
CA GLY A 363 42.71 18.19 -11.21
C GLY A 363 43.14 19.24 -12.24
N LEU A 364 42.41 20.35 -12.33
CA LEU A 364 42.70 21.44 -13.28
C LEU A 364 44.00 22.18 -12.93
N THR A 365 44.25 22.44 -11.65
CA THR A 365 45.51 23.05 -11.20
C THR A 365 46.70 22.11 -11.38
N TRP A 366 46.53 20.81 -11.13
CA TRP A 366 47.55 19.81 -11.39
C TRP A 366 47.90 19.75 -12.88
N TYR A 367 46.90 19.76 -13.76
CA TYR A 367 47.09 19.84 -15.21
C TYR A 367 47.83 21.12 -15.63
N ALA A 368 47.40 22.28 -15.13
CA ALA A 368 48.04 23.56 -15.42
C ALA A 368 49.51 23.59 -14.95
N ARG A 369 49.82 22.97 -13.80
CA ARG A 369 51.19 22.83 -13.31
C ARG A 369 52.02 21.90 -14.20
N ALA A 370 51.46 20.76 -14.61
CA ALA A 370 52.13 19.81 -15.50
C ALA A 370 52.42 20.42 -16.89
N ALA A 371 51.58 21.34 -17.36
CA ALA A 371 51.78 22.11 -18.58
C ALA A 371 52.81 23.26 -18.46
N GLY A 372 53.47 23.41 -17.31
CA GLY A 372 54.47 24.46 -17.07
C GLY A 372 53.90 25.80 -16.59
N GLY A 373 52.67 25.81 -16.07
CA GLY A 373 52.00 27.03 -15.60
C GLY A 373 52.69 27.69 -14.39
N THR A 374 52.76 29.01 -14.43
CA THR A 374 53.27 29.85 -13.32
C THR A 374 52.27 29.94 -12.16
N LEU A 375 52.72 30.38 -10.98
CA LEU A 375 51.85 30.52 -9.79
C LEU A 375 50.62 31.42 -10.04
N VAL A 376 50.80 32.50 -10.80
CA VAL A 376 49.71 33.43 -11.15
C VAL A 376 48.70 32.76 -12.07
N GLN A 377 49.15 31.94 -13.03
CA GLN A 377 48.26 31.17 -13.90
C GLN A 377 47.48 30.09 -13.15
N LEU A 378 48.09 29.45 -12.15
CA LEU A 378 47.40 28.49 -11.27
C LEU A 378 46.27 29.16 -10.47
N ILE A 379 46.54 30.34 -9.88
CA ILE A 379 45.52 31.12 -9.18
C ILE A 379 44.42 31.56 -10.15
N GLY A 380 44.78 32.02 -11.35
CA GLY A 380 43.83 32.39 -12.40
C GLY A 380 42.91 31.24 -12.81
N VAL A 381 43.45 30.04 -13.01
CA VAL A 381 42.67 28.83 -13.31
C VAL A 381 41.71 28.53 -12.16
N CYS A 382 42.17 28.52 -10.90
CA CYS A 382 41.30 28.30 -9.74
C CYS A 382 40.13 29.28 -9.70
N VAL A 383 40.39 30.58 -9.80
CA VAL A 383 39.35 31.62 -9.68
C VAL A 383 38.36 31.54 -10.84
N LEU A 384 38.84 31.40 -12.08
CA LEU A 384 37.97 31.34 -13.26
C LEU A 384 37.13 30.06 -13.32
N THR A 385 37.65 28.95 -12.80
CA THR A 385 36.97 27.64 -12.89
C THR A 385 36.19 27.28 -11.64
N ALA A 386 36.32 28.01 -10.52
CA ALA A 386 35.59 27.74 -9.29
C ALA A 386 34.07 27.70 -9.48
N LEU A 387 33.50 28.69 -10.17
CA LEU A 387 32.05 28.74 -10.43
C LEU A 387 31.59 27.58 -11.34
N PRO A 388 32.18 27.35 -12.53
CA PRO A 388 31.85 26.17 -13.36
C PRO A 388 32.04 24.84 -12.62
N ALA A 389 33.13 24.68 -11.87
CA ALA A 389 33.41 23.46 -11.10
C ALA A 389 32.34 23.21 -10.04
N SER A 390 31.89 24.26 -9.34
CA SER A 390 30.82 24.15 -8.35
C SER A 390 29.47 23.78 -8.98
N ALA A 391 29.13 24.32 -10.15
CA ALA A 391 27.91 23.96 -10.88
C ALA A 391 27.92 22.49 -11.32
N MET A 392 29.07 22.00 -11.79
CA MET A 392 29.26 20.58 -12.12
C MET A 392 29.17 19.68 -10.88
N ALA A 393 29.77 20.10 -9.76
CA ALA A 393 29.70 19.38 -8.49
C ALA A 393 28.26 19.27 -7.97
N ILE A 394 27.49 20.37 -7.99
CA ILE A 394 26.07 20.37 -7.61
C ILE A 394 25.29 19.38 -8.47
N SER A 395 25.48 19.42 -9.80
CA SER A 395 24.80 18.53 -10.73
C SER A 395 25.14 17.06 -10.48
N MET A 396 26.41 16.76 -10.21
CA MET A 396 26.88 15.40 -9.89
C MET A 396 26.28 14.90 -8.57
N VAL A 397 26.29 15.72 -7.52
CA VAL A 397 25.71 15.38 -6.22
C VAL A 397 24.20 15.13 -6.36
N ASN A 398 23.47 16.00 -7.05
CA ASN A 398 22.04 15.81 -7.32
C ASN A 398 21.76 14.52 -8.09
N TRP A 399 22.58 14.21 -9.11
CA TRP A 399 22.46 12.96 -9.87
C TRP A 399 22.70 11.72 -9.00
N ILE A 400 23.74 11.73 -8.15
CA ILE A 400 24.02 10.64 -7.22
C ILE A 400 22.86 10.47 -6.23
N ILE A 401 22.38 11.55 -5.62
CA ILE A 401 21.29 11.51 -4.63
C ILE A 401 20.01 10.94 -5.25
N THR A 402 19.62 11.43 -6.44
CA THR A 402 18.40 10.97 -7.12
C THR A 402 18.45 9.49 -7.54
N HIS A 403 19.62 8.91 -7.74
CA HIS A 403 19.77 7.48 -8.06
C HIS A 403 19.96 6.58 -6.84
N THR A 404 20.42 7.11 -5.70
CA THR A 404 20.80 6.32 -4.52
C THR A 404 19.80 6.40 -3.38
N VAL A 405 19.05 7.51 -3.26
CA VAL A 405 18.09 7.72 -2.18
C VAL A 405 16.68 7.39 -2.68
N PRO A 406 16.06 6.29 -2.20
CA PRO A 406 14.69 5.96 -2.58
C PRO A 406 13.71 7.00 -2.03
N PRO A 407 12.58 7.25 -2.72
CA PRO A 407 11.56 8.18 -2.24
C PRO A 407 10.97 7.68 -0.93
N ARG A 408 10.94 8.55 0.08
CA ARG A 408 10.26 8.26 1.36
C ARG A 408 8.76 8.53 1.20
N LEU A 409 7.99 7.47 1.05
CA LEU A 409 6.53 7.55 1.09
C LEU A 409 6.10 7.96 2.51
N LEU A 410 5.14 8.88 2.62
CA LEU A 410 4.56 9.23 3.92
C LEU A 410 3.42 8.25 4.25
N PRO A 411 3.30 7.79 5.51
CA PRO A 411 2.14 7.04 5.97
C PRO A 411 0.83 7.77 5.67
N ARG A 412 -0.20 7.02 5.27
CA ARG A 412 -1.51 7.54 4.90
C ARG A 412 -2.60 6.90 5.76
N MET A 413 -3.63 7.69 6.03
CA MET A 413 -4.86 7.24 6.70
C MET A 413 -5.86 6.77 5.65
N ASP A 414 -6.73 5.84 6.03
CA ASP A 414 -7.84 5.40 5.19
C ASP A 414 -9.08 6.25 5.47
N PHE A 415 -9.50 7.05 4.48
CA PHE A 415 -10.70 7.90 4.55
C PHE A 415 -11.70 7.55 3.43
N GLN A 416 -11.73 6.28 2.98
CA GLN A 416 -12.67 5.82 1.95
C GLN A 416 -14.15 6.05 2.33
N ASP A 417 -14.49 5.94 3.62
CA ASP A 417 -15.84 6.17 4.14
C ASP A 417 -16.13 7.64 4.49
N GLY A 418 -15.18 8.54 4.25
CA GLY A 418 -15.27 9.97 4.56
C GLY A 418 -14.24 10.44 5.59
N VAL A 419 -14.12 11.76 5.72
CA VAL A 419 -13.23 12.42 6.69
C VAL A 419 -13.93 12.44 8.05
N PRO A 420 -13.29 11.98 9.14
CA PRO A 420 -13.88 12.07 10.48
C PRO A 420 -13.85 13.51 11.02
N ALA A 421 -14.75 13.84 11.95
CA ALA A 421 -14.85 15.18 12.54
C ALA A 421 -13.54 15.67 13.19
N GLU A 422 -12.73 14.76 13.74
CA GLU A 422 -11.41 15.04 14.31
C GLU A 422 -10.39 15.57 13.27
N CYS A 423 -10.64 15.29 11.99
CA CYS A 423 -9.79 15.63 10.86
C CYS A 423 -10.47 16.66 9.94
N ARG A 424 -11.42 17.45 10.46
CA ARG A 424 -12.06 18.55 9.73
C ARG A 424 -11.02 19.35 8.96
N THR A 425 -11.29 19.53 7.68
CA THR A 425 -10.33 20.09 6.73
C THR A 425 -10.96 21.25 5.97
N MET A 426 -10.21 22.32 5.80
CA MET A 426 -10.61 23.45 4.96
C MET A 426 -9.72 23.53 3.72
N VAL A 427 -10.35 23.45 2.56
CA VAL A 427 -9.74 23.69 1.26
C VAL A 427 -9.82 25.18 0.97
N VAL A 428 -8.69 25.83 0.78
CA VAL A 428 -8.58 27.28 0.64
C VAL A 428 -8.03 27.65 -0.73
N VAL A 429 -8.68 28.62 -1.38
CA VAL A 429 -8.27 29.12 -2.70
C VAL A 429 -7.85 30.58 -2.53
N PRO A 430 -6.55 30.91 -2.47
CA PRO A 430 -6.08 32.28 -2.44
C PRO A 430 -6.13 32.90 -3.83
N ALA A 431 -6.99 33.89 -4.00
CA ALA A 431 -7.24 34.54 -5.28
C ALA A 431 -7.04 36.06 -5.22
N ILE A 432 -6.77 36.65 -6.38
CA ILE A 432 -6.84 38.10 -6.61
C ILE A 432 -8.04 38.33 -7.51
N ILE A 433 -8.92 39.24 -7.10
CA ILE A 433 -10.11 39.61 -7.84
C ILE A 433 -9.85 40.93 -8.55
N ALA A 434 -9.79 40.89 -9.88
CA ALA A 434 -9.64 42.05 -10.75
C ALA A 434 -10.93 42.39 -11.51
N SER A 435 -11.81 41.40 -11.74
CA SER A 435 -13.03 41.58 -12.54
C SER A 435 -14.22 40.75 -12.07
N THR A 436 -15.41 41.12 -12.54
CA THR A 436 -16.66 40.39 -12.26
C THR A 436 -16.66 38.98 -12.84
N ASP A 437 -15.98 38.77 -13.97
CA ASP A 437 -15.89 37.48 -14.64
C ASP A 437 -14.98 36.51 -13.87
N GLU A 438 -13.89 37.02 -13.29
CA GLU A 438 -13.03 36.25 -12.39
C GLU A 438 -13.78 35.79 -11.13
N VAL A 439 -14.60 36.67 -10.52
CA VAL A 439 -15.44 36.26 -9.38
C VAL A 439 -16.34 35.08 -9.77
N GLN A 440 -16.99 35.14 -10.93
CA GLN A 440 -17.85 34.04 -11.40
C GLN A 440 -17.04 32.75 -11.65
N SER A 441 -15.85 32.87 -12.23
CA SER A 441 -14.95 31.74 -12.46
C SER A 441 -14.54 31.07 -11.14
N LEU A 442 -14.12 31.86 -10.14
CA LEU A 442 -13.71 31.36 -8.83
C LEU A 442 -14.85 30.68 -8.08
N LEU A 443 -16.06 31.25 -8.12
CA LEU A 443 -17.25 30.64 -7.52
C LEU A 443 -17.60 29.31 -8.19
N ARG A 444 -17.49 29.25 -9.53
CA ARG A 444 -17.71 28.00 -10.28
C ARG A 444 -16.67 26.94 -9.94
N GLN A 445 -15.40 27.32 -9.77
CA GLN A 445 -14.34 26.39 -9.35
C GLN A 445 -14.59 25.84 -7.95
N LEU A 446 -14.94 26.71 -6.98
CA LEU A 446 -15.34 26.27 -5.64
C LEU A 446 -16.49 25.26 -5.69
N GLU A 447 -17.51 25.53 -6.51
CA GLU A 447 -18.63 24.61 -6.71
C GLU A 447 -18.18 23.26 -7.30
N ILE A 448 -17.30 23.26 -8.30
CA ILE A 448 -16.74 22.03 -8.89
C ILE A 448 -15.96 21.22 -7.85
N HIS A 449 -15.09 21.87 -7.07
CA HIS A 449 -14.32 21.19 -6.02
C HIS A 449 -15.21 20.55 -4.95
N PHE A 450 -16.29 21.24 -4.55
CA PHE A 450 -17.30 20.71 -3.64
C PHE A 450 -18.06 19.53 -4.26
N LEU A 451 -18.50 19.63 -5.52
CA LEU A 451 -19.23 18.53 -6.18
C LEU A 451 -18.36 17.28 -6.37
N GLY A 452 -17.05 17.45 -6.53
CA GLY A 452 -16.09 16.36 -6.53
C GLY A 452 -15.88 15.71 -5.16
N ASN A 453 -16.11 16.45 -4.06
CA ASN A 453 -15.81 16.00 -2.69
C ASN A 453 -16.91 16.47 -1.71
N ARG A 454 -18.01 15.73 -1.65
CA ARG A 454 -19.22 16.10 -0.88
C ARG A 454 -19.19 15.68 0.59
N ASP A 455 -18.00 15.68 1.19
CA ASP A 455 -17.82 15.26 2.59
C ASP A 455 -18.29 16.37 3.56
N PRO A 456 -19.05 16.04 4.62
CA PRO A 456 -19.57 17.04 5.57
C PRO A 456 -18.50 17.72 6.41
N HIS A 457 -17.31 17.13 6.54
CA HIS A 457 -16.19 17.68 7.30
C HIS A 457 -15.14 18.37 6.40
N LEU A 458 -15.47 18.57 5.12
CA LEU A 458 -14.66 19.31 4.16
C LEU A 458 -15.33 20.64 3.82
N HIS A 459 -14.62 21.73 4.11
CA HIS A 459 -15.09 23.10 3.92
C HIS A 459 -14.27 23.80 2.83
N PHE A 460 -14.87 24.73 2.09
CA PHE A 460 -14.24 25.40 0.95
C PHE A 460 -14.22 26.91 1.17
N ALA A 461 -13.04 27.53 1.20
CA ALA A 461 -12.88 28.96 1.47
C ALA A 461 -12.19 29.70 0.32
N LEU A 462 -12.74 30.85 -0.06
CA LEU A 462 -12.08 31.81 -0.94
C LEU A 462 -11.34 32.84 -0.09
N LEU A 463 -10.02 32.92 -0.24
CA LEU A 463 -9.21 33.97 0.38
C LEU A 463 -8.97 35.06 -0.67
N ALA A 464 -9.67 36.18 -0.56
CA ALA A 464 -9.73 37.19 -1.61
C ALA A 464 -8.92 38.45 -1.28
N ASP A 465 -8.07 38.86 -2.22
CA ASP A 465 -7.55 40.23 -2.30
C ASP A 465 -8.11 40.88 -3.57
N LEU A 466 -8.13 42.20 -3.64
CA LEU A 466 -8.35 42.90 -4.89
C LEU A 466 -7.02 43.16 -5.63
N SER A 467 -7.10 43.41 -6.93
CA SER A 467 -5.95 43.79 -7.77
C SER A 467 -5.22 45.02 -7.26
N ASP A 468 -3.92 45.10 -7.52
CA ASP A 468 -3.05 46.22 -7.12
C ASP A 468 -3.57 47.56 -7.66
N ALA A 469 -3.47 48.63 -6.86
CA ALA A 469 -4.07 49.93 -7.17
C ALA A 469 -3.22 51.11 -6.67
N GLU A 470 -3.43 52.29 -7.25
CA GLU A 470 -2.81 53.55 -6.77
C GLU A 470 -3.44 54.11 -5.49
N GLN A 471 -4.64 53.63 -5.15
CA GLN A 471 -5.39 54.05 -3.97
C GLN A 471 -5.88 52.83 -3.19
N LYS A 472 -6.09 52.99 -1.88
CA LYS A 472 -6.58 51.91 -1.00
C LYS A 472 -7.92 51.34 -1.49
N HIS A 473 -8.83 52.23 -1.89
CA HIS A 473 -10.16 51.89 -2.41
C HIS A 473 -10.38 52.55 -3.78
N LEU A 474 -10.91 51.78 -4.72
CA LEU A 474 -11.36 52.22 -6.04
C LEU A 474 -12.89 52.17 -6.13
N PRO A 475 -13.53 52.99 -6.99
CA PRO A 475 -14.99 53.08 -7.09
C PRO A 475 -15.70 51.76 -7.48
N GLY A 476 -14.98 50.79 -8.04
CA GLY A 476 -15.52 49.49 -8.46
C GLY A 476 -15.34 48.35 -7.44
N ASP A 477 -14.54 48.55 -6.40
CA ASP A 477 -14.16 47.49 -5.46
C ASP A 477 -15.36 46.93 -4.70
N ALA A 478 -16.23 47.82 -4.21
CA ALA A 478 -17.42 47.45 -3.44
C ALA A 478 -18.32 46.48 -4.23
N ARG A 479 -18.46 46.70 -5.53
CA ARG A 479 -19.27 45.84 -6.41
C ARG A 479 -18.66 44.44 -6.55
N LEU A 480 -17.33 44.34 -6.65
CA LEU A 480 -16.64 43.06 -6.75
C LEU A 480 -16.76 42.25 -5.45
N ILE A 481 -16.59 42.92 -4.31
CA ILE A 481 -16.74 42.32 -2.98
C ILE A 481 -18.17 41.84 -2.76
N GLU A 482 -19.17 42.69 -3.05
CA GLU A 482 -20.59 42.34 -2.90
C GLU A 482 -20.99 41.16 -3.79
N GLN A 483 -20.48 41.10 -5.02
CA GLN A 483 -20.70 39.97 -5.92
C GLN A 483 -20.10 38.67 -5.37
N ALA A 484 -18.89 38.72 -4.80
CA ALA A 484 -18.26 37.55 -4.19
C ALA A 484 -19.04 37.07 -2.95
N ILE A 485 -19.45 38.00 -2.08
CA ILE A 485 -20.28 37.70 -0.90
C ILE A 485 -21.59 37.03 -1.32
N SER A 486 -22.32 37.67 -2.24
CA SER A 486 -23.61 37.17 -2.73
C SER A 486 -23.48 35.80 -3.40
N GLY A 487 -22.39 35.59 -4.14
CA GLY A 487 -22.09 34.32 -4.79
C GLY A 487 -21.85 33.17 -3.81
N VAL A 488 -21.03 33.40 -2.77
CA VAL A 488 -20.79 32.40 -1.72
C VAL A 488 -22.06 32.12 -0.91
N GLN A 489 -22.85 33.15 -0.59
CA GLN A 489 -24.14 32.99 0.08
C GLN A 489 -25.13 32.18 -0.76
N ALA A 490 -25.20 32.42 -2.09
CA ALA A 490 -26.04 31.65 -2.99
C ALA A 490 -25.61 30.17 -3.06
N LEU A 491 -24.30 29.90 -3.06
CA LEU A 491 -23.79 28.51 -2.98
C LEU A 491 -24.16 27.85 -1.65
N ASN A 492 -24.03 28.57 -0.53
CA ASN A 492 -24.44 28.08 0.79
C ASN A 492 -25.95 27.83 0.88
N GLN A 493 -26.79 28.68 0.27
CA GLN A 493 -28.23 28.43 0.19
C GLN A 493 -28.57 27.22 -0.67
N LYS A 494 -27.80 26.97 -1.74
CA LYS A 494 -28.01 25.85 -2.66
C LYS A 494 -27.59 24.50 -2.08
N TYR A 495 -26.51 24.47 -1.29
CA TYR A 495 -25.86 23.24 -0.84
C TYR A 495 -25.82 23.04 0.68
N GLY A 496 -26.19 24.06 1.47
CA GLY A 496 -26.19 23.98 2.92
C GLY A 496 -27.24 23.01 3.47
N GLN A 497 -26.92 22.43 4.62
CA GLN A 497 -27.86 21.68 5.46
C GLN A 497 -27.96 22.39 6.81
N ASP A 498 -29.18 22.55 7.32
CA ASP A 498 -29.46 23.13 8.65
C ASP A 498 -28.75 24.48 8.92
N GLU A 499 -28.93 25.46 8.03
CA GLU A 499 -28.43 26.84 8.12
C GLU A 499 -26.90 27.03 8.05
N THR A 500 -26.13 25.94 7.92
CA THR A 500 -24.67 26.00 7.74
C THR A 500 -24.28 25.52 6.35
N GLY A 501 -23.58 26.38 5.60
CA GLY A 501 -23.11 26.08 4.27
C GLY A 501 -21.61 25.74 4.25
N PRO A 502 -21.14 24.92 3.29
CA PRO A 502 -19.75 24.49 3.23
C PRO A 502 -18.79 25.55 2.66
N PHE A 503 -19.30 26.69 2.17
CA PHE A 503 -18.51 27.73 1.50
C PHE A 503 -18.22 28.94 2.38
N TYR A 504 -16.99 29.46 2.30
CA TYR A 504 -16.47 30.57 3.09
C TYR A 504 -15.86 31.63 2.18
N LEU A 505 -15.95 32.90 2.61
CA LEU A 505 -15.24 34.00 1.99
C LEU A 505 -14.52 34.79 3.08
N PHE A 506 -13.22 35.01 2.86
CA PHE A 506 -12.40 35.86 3.72
C PHE A 506 -11.73 36.91 2.84
N TYR A 507 -12.18 38.15 2.97
CA TYR A 507 -11.66 39.30 2.22
C TYR A 507 -10.91 40.27 3.13
N ARG A 508 -9.78 40.78 2.65
CA ARG A 508 -8.94 41.77 3.33
C ARG A 508 -8.64 42.97 2.44
N GLU A 509 -8.41 44.12 3.06
CA GLU A 509 -8.13 45.37 2.35
C GLU A 509 -6.69 45.43 1.81
N ARG A 510 -6.45 46.37 0.88
CA ARG A 510 -5.11 46.70 0.40
C ARG A 510 -4.34 47.49 1.45
N GLU A 511 -3.04 47.26 1.54
CA GLU A 511 -2.08 48.04 2.32
C GLU A 511 -1.05 48.70 1.40
N LEU A 512 -0.53 49.85 1.82
CA LEU A 512 0.49 50.57 1.05
C LEU A 512 1.83 49.80 1.14
N ASN A 513 2.35 49.39 -0.01
CA ASN A 513 3.68 48.82 -0.13
C ASN A 513 4.69 49.91 -0.53
N PRO A 514 5.54 50.39 0.38
CA PRO A 514 6.49 51.46 0.08
C PRO A 514 7.61 51.07 -0.90
N ALA A 515 7.84 49.78 -1.13
CA ALA A 515 8.86 49.30 -2.07
C ALA A 515 8.37 49.28 -3.53
N GLU A 516 7.06 49.03 -3.74
CA GLU A 516 6.43 48.98 -5.06
C GLU A 516 5.59 50.25 -5.37
N ASP A 517 5.47 51.16 -4.41
CA ASP A 517 4.68 52.41 -4.47
C ASP A 517 3.22 52.18 -4.91
N CYS A 518 2.61 51.10 -4.41
CA CYS A 518 1.24 50.71 -4.74
C CYS A 518 0.48 50.17 -3.52
N TRP A 519 -0.85 50.22 -3.59
CA TRP A 519 -1.74 49.56 -2.63
C TRP A 519 -2.01 48.15 -3.11
N MET A 520 -1.70 47.16 -2.28
CA MET A 520 -1.82 45.74 -2.63
C MET A 520 -2.08 44.88 -1.39
N GLY A 521 -2.47 43.62 -1.58
CA GLY A 521 -2.60 42.67 -0.47
C GLY A 521 -1.25 42.33 0.16
N TRP A 522 -1.13 42.51 1.48
CA TRP A 522 0.11 42.22 2.23
C TRP A 522 0.62 40.79 2.00
N GLU A 523 1.89 40.62 1.64
CA GLU A 523 2.54 39.34 1.32
C GLU A 523 1.80 38.41 0.31
N ARG A 524 0.88 38.95 -0.51
CA ARG A 524 0.09 38.23 -1.54
C ARG A 524 -0.44 36.87 -1.04
N LYS A 525 -0.08 35.74 -1.70
CA LYS A 525 -0.53 34.38 -1.33
C LYS A 525 -0.12 34.00 0.10
N ARG A 526 1.13 34.29 0.50
CA ARG A 526 1.64 33.96 1.85
C ARG A 526 0.87 34.72 2.92
N GLY A 527 0.64 36.02 2.72
CA GLY A 527 -0.06 36.85 3.69
C GLY A 527 -1.50 36.37 3.93
N LYS A 528 -2.24 36.02 2.87
CA LYS A 528 -3.59 35.43 3.00
C LYS A 528 -3.56 34.20 3.92
N LEU A 529 -2.64 33.27 3.69
CA LEU A 529 -2.56 32.04 4.48
C LEU A 529 -2.13 32.29 5.93
N VAL A 530 -1.23 33.25 6.16
CA VAL A 530 -0.82 33.65 7.53
C VAL A 530 -2.01 34.22 8.30
N GLU A 531 -2.79 35.10 7.67
CA GLU A 531 -3.99 35.69 8.28
C GLU A 531 -5.08 34.64 8.54
N LEU A 532 -5.22 33.66 7.65
CA LEU A 532 -6.12 32.54 7.90
C LEU A 532 -5.67 31.72 9.11
N ASN A 533 -4.38 31.41 9.24
CA ASN A 533 -3.88 30.67 10.39
C ASN A 533 -4.11 31.43 11.71
N ARG A 534 -3.97 32.77 11.69
CA ARG A 534 -4.33 33.62 12.85
C ARG A 534 -5.82 33.50 13.17
N LEU A 535 -6.68 33.61 12.15
CA LEU A 535 -8.12 33.45 12.32
C LEU A 535 -8.51 32.09 12.91
N LEU A 536 -7.95 30.99 12.39
CA LEU A 536 -8.20 29.63 12.89
C LEU A 536 -7.68 29.43 14.32
N SER A 537 -6.60 30.12 14.69
CA SER A 537 -6.03 30.08 16.05
C SER A 537 -6.73 31.00 17.05
N GLY A 538 -7.73 31.77 16.61
CA GLY A 538 -8.44 32.75 17.44
C GLY A 538 -7.66 34.06 17.69
N GLU A 539 -6.60 34.31 16.92
CA GLU A 539 -5.81 35.55 16.99
C GLU A 539 -6.43 36.67 16.13
N GLU A 540 -6.06 37.92 16.41
CA GLU A 540 -6.44 39.07 15.57
C GLU A 540 -5.90 38.91 14.14
N ASN A 541 -6.73 39.29 13.16
CA ASN A 541 -6.44 39.13 11.74
C ASN A 541 -6.97 40.31 10.91
N SER A 542 -6.44 40.47 9.70
CA SER A 542 -6.76 41.58 8.79
C SER A 542 -7.96 41.35 7.87
N TYR A 543 -8.70 40.24 8.04
CA TYR A 543 -9.92 39.99 7.27
C TYR A 543 -11.05 40.89 7.74
N VAL A 544 -11.53 41.74 6.83
CA VAL A 544 -12.61 42.69 7.06
C VAL A 544 -13.98 42.03 6.86
N GLU A 545 -14.13 41.25 5.80
CA GLU A 545 -15.37 40.51 5.52
C GLU A 545 -15.14 39.01 5.72
N LYS A 546 -16.01 38.39 6.52
CA LYS A 546 -15.97 36.97 6.88
C LYS A 546 -17.35 36.37 6.68
N ILE A 547 -17.50 35.53 5.66
CA ILE A 547 -18.77 34.88 5.32
C ILE A 547 -18.67 33.38 5.58
N GLY A 548 -19.73 32.81 6.16
CA GLY A 548 -19.83 31.40 6.55
C GLY A 548 -20.10 31.25 8.05
N ASN A 549 -20.26 30.02 8.53
CA ASN A 549 -20.37 29.77 9.97
C ASN A 549 -18.98 29.85 10.64
N LEU A 550 -18.76 30.81 11.53
CA LEU A 550 -17.45 30.99 12.15
C LEU A 550 -17.23 30.11 13.39
N ASP A 551 -18.29 29.47 13.91
CA ASP A 551 -18.26 28.75 15.19
C ASP A 551 -17.38 27.49 15.15
N PHE A 552 -17.25 26.85 14.00
CA PHE A 552 -16.46 25.63 13.84
C PHE A 552 -15.01 25.89 13.38
N LEU A 553 -14.61 27.15 13.15
CA LEU A 553 -13.24 27.46 12.72
C LEU A 553 -12.16 26.89 13.65
N PRO A 554 -12.33 26.91 14.99
CA PRO A 554 -11.35 26.30 15.90
C PRO A 554 -11.27 24.77 15.79
N GLU A 555 -12.27 24.10 15.21
CA GLU A 555 -12.28 22.64 15.01
C GLU A 555 -11.49 22.22 13.75
N ILE A 556 -11.14 23.16 12.87
CA ILE A 556 -10.41 22.85 11.64
C ILE A 556 -8.97 22.48 11.99
N LYS A 557 -8.58 21.25 11.69
CA LYS A 557 -7.25 20.73 11.97
C LYS A 557 -6.29 20.83 10.78
N TYR A 558 -6.83 20.73 9.56
CA TYR A 558 -6.03 20.71 8.34
C TYR A 558 -6.49 21.78 7.36
N VAL A 559 -5.51 22.40 6.69
CA VAL A 559 -5.76 23.37 5.62
C VAL A 559 -5.08 22.87 4.34
N ILE A 560 -5.86 22.74 3.27
CA ILE A 560 -5.36 22.37 1.93
C ILE A 560 -5.43 23.61 1.06
N THR A 561 -4.29 24.12 0.61
CA THR A 561 -4.27 25.26 -0.30
C THR A 561 -4.29 24.79 -1.75
N LEU A 562 -5.26 25.26 -2.53
CA LEU A 562 -5.32 25.08 -3.98
C LEU A 562 -5.05 26.41 -4.68
N ASP A 563 -4.25 26.40 -5.74
CA ASP A 563 -4.12 27.58 -6.58
C ASP A 563 -5.42 27.83 -7.35
N ALA A 564 -5.75 29.10 -7.62
CA ALA A 564 -6.95 29.48 -8.37
C ALA A 564 -7.03 28.85 -9.78
N ASP A 565 -5.91 28.37 -10.34
CA ASP A 565 -5.87 27.71 -11.65
C ASP A 565 -5.91 26.17 -11.56
N THR A 566 -6.00 25.61 -10.34
CA THR A 566 -6.05 24.16 -10.12
C THR A 566 -7.45 23.66 -10.45
N LEU A 567 -7.56 22.72 -11.41
CA LEU A 567 -8.83 22.08 -11.80
C LEU A 567 -9.09 20.79 -11.02
#